data_AF-A0AA37GXN1-F1
#
_entry.id   AF-A0AA37GXN1-F1
#
_cell.length_a   1.000
_cell.length_b   1.000
_cell.length_c   1.000
_cell.angle_alpha   90.00
_cell.angle_beta   90.00
_cell.angle_gamma   90.00
#
_symmetry.space_group_name_H-M   'P 1'
#
loop_
_entity.id
_entity.type
_entity.pdbx_description
1 polymer ?
#
loop_
_entity_poly.entity_id
_entity_poly.type
_entity_poly.pdbx_seq_one_letter_code
_entity_poly.pdbx_strand_id
1 'polypeptide(L)'
;MVYGQAEATSPPEGVLLPAAPINSLATAQPSGEGREQFYMKLDPRIHWPHNRSEQWYNLKMEEIKARGGRKANFGKAAQRMRQQRLEGERRDEEEKGAIEQGLPVPINKPAQPWSHHRHMDFGDVPEEELPGYVRKNPEWLQATAWMRQNREQNLHRNKEAATLRAAGLPWEHLFSRGGH
;
A
#
# COMPACT_ATOMS: atom_id res chain seq x y z
N MET A 1 1.73 -13.95 15.45
CA MET A 1 0.90 -14.90 16.22
C MET A 1 0.24 -14.12 17.33
N VAL A 2 -1.09 -14.07 17.38
CA VAL A 2 -1.86 -13.11 18.22
C VAL A 2 -1.67 -13.36 19.72
N TYR A 3 -1.63 -14.62 20.14
CA TYR A 3 -1.45 -15.03 21.54
C TYR A 3 -0.01 -14.93 22.07
N GLY A 4 0.97 -14.56 21.22
CA GLY A 4 2.38 -14.44 21.61
C GLY A 4 2.80 -13.04 22.04
N GLN A 5 1.84 -12.10 22.18
CA GLN A 5 2.11 -10.71 22.55
C GLN A 5 1.88 -10.51 24.05
N ALA A 6 2.65 -9.61 24.68
CA ALA A 6 2.66 -9.42 26.14
C ALA A 6 1.30 -9.05 26.75
N GLU A 7 0.39 -8.47 25.96
CA GLU A 7 -0.94 -8.02 26.40
C GLU A 7 -2.08 -8.88 25.84
N ALA A 8 -1.77 -10.01 25.20
CA ALA A 8 -2.80 -10.87 24.63
C ALA A 8 -3.43 -11.78 25.68
N THR A 9 -4.75 -11.99 25.58
CA THR A 9 -5.48 -13.00 26.36
C THR A 9 -4.91 -14.40 26.10
N SER A 10 -4.93 -15.27 27.10
CA SER A 10 -4.46 -16.66 26.96
C SER A 10 -5.18 -17.40 25.83
N PRO A 11 -4.49 -18.30 25.10
CA PRO A 11 -5.11 -19.05 24.02
C PRO A 11 -6.20 -20.00 24.53
N PRO A 12 -7.23 -20.30 23.71
CA PRO A 12 -8.25 -21.28 24.04
C PRO A 12 -7.65 -22.68 24.27
N GLU A 13 -8.34 -23.48 25.09
CA GLU A 13 -7.92 -24.83 25.45
C GLU A 13 -7.77 -25.70 24.19
N GLY A 14 -6.58 -26.31 24.02
CA GLY A 14 -6.22 -27.12 22.85
C GLY A 14 -5.34 -26.43 21.80
N VAL A 15 -5.09 -25.12 21.90
CA VAL A 15 -4.19 -24.40 20.97
C VAL A 15 -2.75 -24.48 21.47
N LEU A 16 -1.97 -25.39 20.88
CA LEU A 16 -0.53 -25.48 21.10
C LEU A 16 0.18 -24.38 20.29
N LEU A 17 0.70 -23.37 20.99
CA LEU A 17 1.53 -22.35 20.38
C LEU A 17 2.95 -22.90 20.21
N PRO A 18 3.50 -22.98 18.98
CA PRO A 18 4.92 -23.23 18.83
C PRO A 18 5.65 -22.05 19.48
N ALA A 19 6.45 -22.34 20.50
CA ALA A 19 7.37 -21.34 21.04
C ALA A 19 8.23 -20.88 19.86
N ALA A 20 7.98 -19.66 19.37
CA ALA A 20 8.89 -19.04 18.44
C ALA A 20 10.26 -19.05 19.13
N PRO A 21 11.35 -19.48 18.46
CA PRO A 21 12.67 -19.31 19.02
C PRO A 21 12.92 -17.80 19.11
N ILE A 22 12.57 -17.24 20.27
CA ILE A 22 12.97 -15.90 20.67
C ILE A 22 14.48 -16.01 20.72
N ASN A 23 15.17 -15.34 19.79
CA ASN A 23 16.61 -15.20 19.83
C ASN A 23 16.98 -14.42 21.11
N SER A 24 17.05 -15.14 22.22
CA SER A 24 17.50 -14.70 23.54
C SER A 24 19.03 -14.59 23.59
N LEU A 25 19.64 -14.09 22.51
CA LEU A 25 21.08 -13.82 22.45
C LEU A 25 21.45 -12.43 23.00
N ALA A 26 20.47 -11.62 23.37
CA ALA A 26 20.70 -10.24 23.82
C ALA A 26 20.77 -10.06 25.35
N THR A 27 20.54 -11.10 26.17
CA THR A 27 20.50 -10.93 27.65
C THR A 27 21.04 -12.11 28.46
N ALA A 28 21.82 -13.01 27.85
CA ALA A 28 22.54 -14.02 28.61
C ALA A 28 23.82 -13.39 29.20
N GLN A 29 23.69 -12.78 30.38
CA GLN A 29 24.82 -12.63 31.30
C GLN A 29 25.36 -14.05 31.57
N PRO A 30 26.67 -14.32 31.44
CA PRO A 30 27.20 -15.65 31.73
C PRO A 30 27.19 -15.85 33.25
N SER A 31 26.11 -16.44 33.78
CA SER A 31 26.11 -16.98 35.14
C SER A 31 27.17 -18.09 35.21
N GLY A 32 28.01 -18.03 36.24
CA GLY A 32 29.28 -18.75 36.35
C GLY A 32 29.20 -20.27 36.52
N GLU A 33 28.02 -20.88 36.42
CA GLU A 33 27.84 -22.33 36.58
C GLU A 33 26.90 -22.84 35.50
N GLY A 34 27.41 -23.73 34.65
CA GLY A 34 26.64 -24.30 33.54
C GLY A 34 26.75 -23.49 32.24
N ARG A 35 27.98 -23.29 31.74
CA ARG A 35 28.15 -23.05 30.29
C ARG A 35 27.72 -24.31 29.58
N GLU A 36 26.46 -24.39 29.20
CA GLU A 36 25.96 -25.43 28.30
C GLU A 36 26.82 -25.34 27.03
N GLN A 37 27.78 -26.26 26.89
CA GLN A 37 28.74 -26.22 25.80
C GLN A 37 27.96 -26.49 24.52
N PHE A 38 27.77 -25.42 23.75
CA PHE A 38 27.10 -25.48 22.48
C PHE A 38 28.02 -26.14 21.46
N TYR A 39 27.93 -27.47 21.36
CA TYR A 39 28.68 -28.25 20.39
C TYR A 39 27.99 -28.19 19.03
N MET A 40 28.36 -27.20 18.21
CA MET A 40 28.09 -27.23 16.77
C MET A 40 29.25 -27.89 16.04
N LYS A 41 28.93 -28.67 15.00
CA LYS A 41 29.92 -29.14 14.01
C LYS A 41 30.36 -27.94 13.16
N LEU A 42 31.32 -27.19 13.67
CA LEU A 42 31.94 -26.07 12.95
C LEU A 42 33.17 -26.59 12.21
N ASP A 43 33.19 -26.49 10.88
CA ASP A 43 34.45 -26.57 10.15
C ASP A 43 35.27 -25.30 10.42
N PRO A 44 36.42 -25.38 11.10
CA PRO A 44 37.23 -24.20 11.40
C PRO A 44 37.67 -23.47 10.13
N ARG A 45 37.75 -24.12 8.96
CA ARG A 45 38.11 -23.44 7.71
C ARG A 45 37.07 -22.42 7.25
N ILE A 46 35.81 -22.63 7.60
CA ILE A 46 34.68 -21.81 7.15
C ILE A 46 34.29 -20.79 8.22
N HIS A 47 34.31 -21.21 9.49
CA HIS A 47 33.75 -20.43 10.59
C HIS A 47 34.76 -19.58 11.34
N TRP A 48 36.06 -19.74 11.09
CA TRP A 48 37.06 -18.93 11.79
C TRP A 48 37.08 -17.49 11.28
N PRO A 49 37.19 -16.50 12.19
CA PRO A 49 37.39 -15.12 11.79
C PRO A 49 38.67 -15.01 10.93
N HIS A 50 38.51 -14.43 9.75
CA HIS A 50 39.65 -14.10 8.90
C HIS A 50 40.31 -12.84 9.44
N ASN A 51 41.63 -12.85 9.58
CA ASN A 51 42.42 -11.67 9.90
C ASN A 51 42.44 -10.73 8.68
N ARG A 52 41.44 -9.86 8.57
CA ARG A 52 41.35 -8.86 7.50
C ARG A 52 42.02 -7.56 7.92
N SER A 53 42.61 -6.85 6.97
CA SER A 53 43.25 -5.56 7.23
C SER A 53 42.23 -4.46 7.50
N GLU A 54 42.65 -3.39 8.19
CA GLU A 54 41.81 -2.19 8.38
C GLU A 54 41.39 -1.56 7.05
N GLN A 55 42.27 -1.60 6.04
CA GLN A 55 41.95 -1.12 4.69
C GLN A 55 40.76 -1.88 4.09
N TRP A 56 40.74 -3.21 4.24
CA TRP A 56 39.61 -4.02 3.77
C TRP A 56 38.31 -3.65 4.50
N TYR A 57 38.40 -3.42 5.81
CA TYR A 57 37.25 -3.03 6.62
C TYR A 57 36.68 -1.69 6.16
N ASN A 58 37.54 -0.68 5.95
CA ASN A 58 37.15 0.64 5.48
C ASN A 58 36.45 0.57 4.12
N LEU A 59 37.04 -0.16 3.17
CA LEU A 59 36.44 -0.37 1.84
C LEU A 59 35.07 -1.06 1.92
N LYS A 60 34.91 -2.07 2.78
CA LYS A 60 33.61 -2.72 2.98
C LYS A 60 32.57 -1.82 3.63
N MET A 61 32.98 -0.98 4.57
CA MET A 61 32.07 -0.03 5.19
C MET A 61 31.58 1.00 4.19
N GLU A 62 32.44 1.49 3.30
CA GLU A 62 32.03 2.37 2.19
C GLU A 62 31.09 1.66 1.22
N GLU A 63 31.37 0.40 0.86
CA GLU A 63 30.49 -0.40 0.01
C GLU A 63 29.10 -0.59 0.62
N ILE A 64 29.01 -0.90 1.91
CA ILE A 64 27.73 -1.07 2.62
C ILE A 64 26.96 0.24 2.68
N LYS A 65 27.65 1.36 2.95
CA LYS A 65 27.04 2.70 2.92
C LYS A 65 26.50 3.04 1.53
N ALA A 66 27.27 2.76 0.48
CA ALA A 66 26.90 3.05 -0.91
C ALA A 66 25.70 2.22 -1.41
N ARG A 67 25.59 0.95 -0.98
CA ARG A 67 24.45 0.08 -1.34
C ARG A 67 23.12 0.61 -0.81
N GLY A 68 23.14 1.38 0.27
CA GLY A 68 21.92 1.85 0.94
C GLY A 68 21.19 0.73 1.70
N GLY A 69 20.35 1.12 2.65
CA GLY A 69 19.63 0.17 3.51
C GLY A 69 18.41 -0.46 2.85
N ARG A 70 17.85 -1.49 3.52
CA ARG A 70 16.60 -2.20 3.14
C ARG A 70 15.41 -1.26 2.87
N LYS A 71 15.44 -0.02 3.43
CA LYS A 71 14.38 0.98 3.31
C LYS A 71 14.74 2.18 2.41
N ALA A 72 15.82 2.12 1.62
CA ALA A 72 16.23 3.24 0.76
C ALA A 72 15.17 3.66 -0.28
N ASN A 73 14.23 2.77 -0.61
CA ASN A 73 13.11 3.02 -1.51
C ASN A 73 11.74 3.05 -0.80
N PHE A 74 11.72 2.98 0.53
CA PHE A 74 10.49 3.08 1.30
C PHE A 74 9.85 4.46 1.05
N GLY A 75 8.56 4.50 0.75
CA GLY A 75 7.84 5.75 0.43
C GLY A 75 8.05 6.31 -0.98
N LYS A 76 9.10 5.92 -1.72
CA LYS A 76 9.31 6.41 -3.09
C LYS A 76 8.19 6.00 -4.05
N ALA A 77 7.57 4.84 -3.85
CA ALA A 77 6.41 4.41 -4.66
C ALA A 77 5.21 5.36 -4.48
N ALA A 78 4.87 5.69 -3.24
CA ALA A 78 3.80 6.65 -2.94
C ALA A 78 4.13 8.06 -3.49
N GLN A 79 5.40 8.48 -3.39
CA GLN A 79 5.86 9.74 -3.97
C GLN A 79 5.72 9.76 -5.49
N ARG A 80 6.13 8.70 -6.19
CA ARG A 80 5.96 8.57 -7.65
C ARG A 80 4.50 8.55 -8.06
N MET A 81 3.64 7.83 -7.34
CA MET A 81 2.19 7.83 -7.59
C MET A 81 1.59 9.24 -7.44
N ARG A 82 2.04 10.00 -6.43
CA ARG A 82 1.62 11.40 -6.25
C ARG A 82 2.10 12.28 -7.39
N GLN A 83 3.36 12.13 -7.82
CA GLN A 83 3.92 12.88 -8.96
C GLN A 83 3.15 12.58 -10.25
N GLN A 84 2.90 11.30 -10.54
CA GLN A 84 2.14 10.89 -11.71
C GLN A 84 0.72 11.46 -11.71
N ARG A 85 0.06 11.53 -10.54
CA ARG A 85 -1.27 12.15 -10.40
C ARG A 85 -1.21 13.65 -10.70
N LEU A 86 -0.26 14.37 -10.12
CA LEU A 86 -0.10 15.81 -10.33
C LEU A 86 0.25 16.15 -11.80
N GLU A 87 1.09 15.34 -12.43
CA GLU A 87 1.42 15.48 -13.85
C GLU A 87 0.19 15.24 -14.75
N GLY A 88 -0.66 14.28 -14.39
CA GLY A 88 -1.94 14.04 -15.04
C GLY A 88 -2.89 15.22 -14.89
N GLU A 89 -3.12 15.69 -13.66
CA GLU A 89 -3.97 16.85 -13.36
C GLU A 89 -3.52 18.10 -14.13
N ARG A 90 -2.21 18.39 -14.13
CA ARG A 90 -1.62 19.50 -14.89
C ARG A 90 -1.89 19.39 -16.39
N ARG A 91 -1.75 18.17 -16.95
CA ARG A 91 -2.01 17.92 -18.37
C ARG A 91 -3.49 18.09 -18.71
N ASP A 92 -4.38 17.64 -17.84
CA ASP A 92 -5.83 17.79 -18.03
C ASP A 92 -6.26 19.26 -17.94
N GLU A 93 -5.64 20.05 -17.07
CA GLU A 93 -5.84 21.51 -16.98
C GLU A 93 -5.33 22.24 -18.24
N GLU A 94 -4.14 21.90 -18.72
CA GLU A 94 -3.58 22.44 -19.97
C GLU A 94 -4.49 22.12 -21.16
N GLU A 95 -5.01 20.90 -21.23
CA GLU A 95 -5.95 20.49 -22.27
C GLU A 95 -7.28 21.25 -22.19
N LYS A 96 -7.87 21.39 -21.00
CA LYS A 96 -9.09 22.19 -20.80
C LYS A 96 -8.87 23.65 -21.20
N GLY A 97 -7.76 24.25 -20.79
CA GLY A 97 -7.40 25.62 -21.16
C GLY A 97 -7.18 25.78 -22.66
N ALA A 98 -6.54 24.81 -23.33
CA ALA A 98 -6.37 24.82 -24.78
C ALA A 98 -7.72 24.71 -25.52
N ILE A 99 -8.63 23.86 -25.03
CA ILE A 99 -10.00 23.74 -25.57
C ILE A 99 -10.77 25.06 -25.41
N GLU A 100 -10.71 25.68 -24.23
CA GLU A 100 -11.35 26.98 -23.96
C GLU A 100 -10.78 28.10 -24.84
N GLN A 101 -9.49 28.04 -25.16
CA GLN A 101 -8.80 28.99 -26.04
C GLN A 101 -8.92 28.65 -27.54
N GLY A 102 -9.61 27.55 -27.89
CA GLY A 102 -9.75 27.09 -29.28
C GLY A 102 -8.45 26.62 -29.93
N LEU A 103 -7.42 26.30 -29.13
CA LEU A 103 -6.13 25.81 -29.59
C LEU A 103 -6.19 24.30 -29.89
N PRO A 104 -5.42 23.82 -30.89
CA PRO A 104 -5.39 22.40 -31.21
C PRO A 104 -4.75 21.59 -30.08
N VAL A 105 -5.53 20.69 -29.49
CA VAL A 105 -5.05 19.73 -28.48
C VAL A 105 -4.20 18.65 -29.16
N PRO A 106 -3.03 18.27 -28.61
CA PRO A 106 -2.21 17.21 -29.19
C PRO A 106 -2.95 15.86 -29.15
N ILE A 107 -3.26 15.33 -30.34
CA ILE A 107 -3.98 14.07 -30.57
C ILE A 107 -3.13 12.84 -30.19
N ASN A 108 -1.81 12.99 -30.10
CA ASN A 108 -0.87 11.90 -29.77
C ASN A 108 -0.82 11.64 -28.26
N LYS A 109 -1.92 11.18 -27.69
CA LYS A 109 -1.91 10.57 -26.35
C LYS A 109 -1.46 9.11 -26.48
N PRO A 110 -0.54 8.62 -25.63
CA PRO A 110 -0.24 7.19 -25.61
C PRO A 110 -1.54 6.44 -25.30
N ALA A 111 -1.80 5.35 -26.03
CA ALA A 111 -3.01 4.55 -25.81
C ALA A 111 -3.05 4.07 -24.36
N GLN A 112 -4.07 4.47 -23.63
CA GLN A 112 -4.29 4.04 -22.25
C GLN A 112 -5.02 2.69 -22.28
N PRO A 113 -4.72 1.77 -21.34
CA PRO A 113 -5.43 0.51 -21.26
C PRO A 113 -6.92 0.78 -20.99
N TRP A 114 -7.80 -0.11 -21.45
CA TRP A 114 -9.25 0.04 -21.29
C TRP A 114 -9.69 0.24 -19.82
N SER A 115 -8.95 -0.34 -18.88
CA SER A 115 -9.18 -0.23 -17.43
C SER A 115 -8.68 1.09 -16.83
N HIS A 116 -8.07 1.97 -17.62
CA HIS A 116 -7.54 3.24 -17.13
C HIS A 116 -8.70 4.20 -16.87
N HIS A 117 -8.86 4.63 -15.61
CA HIS A 117 -9.93 5.52 -15.12
C HIS A 117 -11.36 4.98 -15.22
N ARG A 118 -11.57 3.71 -15.62
CA ARG A 118 -12.88 3.07 -15.52
C ARG A 118 -13.04 2.40 -14.16
N HIS A 119 -14.16 2.67 -13.51
CA HIS A 119 -14.56 1.89 -12.35
C HIS A 119 -14.81 0.44 -12.82
N MET A 120 -14.30 -0.53 -12.08
CA MET A 120 -14.45 -1.95 -12.41
C MET A 120 -15.85 -2.50 -12.03
N ASP A 121 -16.84 -1.62 -11.94
CA ASP A 121 -18.21 -1.91 -11.55
C ASP A 121 -19.18 -1.63 -12.71
N PHE A 122 -20.46 -1.97 -12.53
CA PHE A 122 -21.52 -1.70 -13.50
C PHE A 122 -22.31 -0.43 -13.13
N GLY A 123 -21.72 0.48 -12.35
CA GLY A 123 -22.40 1.68 -11.84
C GLY A 123 -22.67 2.74 -12.90
N ASP A 124 -22.08 2.61 -14.09
CA ASP A 124 -22.25 3.49 -15.25
C ASP A 124 -23.10 2.86 -16.37
N VAL A 125 -23.35 1.56 -16.31
CA VAL A 125 -24.08 0.81 -17.34
C VAL A 125 -25.55 0.69 -16.96
N PRO A 126 -26.50 1.07 -17.85
CA PRO A 126 -27.92 0.89 -17.60
C PRO A 126 -28.31 -0.59 -17.66
N GLU A 127 -29.45 -0.95 -17.08
CA GLU A 127 -29.81 -2.36 -16.88
C GLU A 127 -29.92 -3.15 -18.20
N GLU A 128 -30.35 -2.49 -19.26
CA GLU A 128 -30.54 -3.05 -20.60
C GLU A 128 -29.23 -3.50 -21.25
N GLU A 129 -28.15 -2.77 -20.95
CA GLU A 129 -26.79 -3.02 -21.48
C GLU A 129 -26.00 -3.99 -20.61
N LEU A 130 -26.55 -4.42 -19.46
CA LEU A 130 -25.87 -5.38 -18.62
C LEU A 130 -25.68 -6.72 -19.34
N PRO A 131 -24.52 -7.38 -19.16
CA PRO A 131 -24.27 -8.69 -19.73
C PRO A 131 -25.37 -9.68 -19.33
N GLY A 132 -25.73 -10.58 -20.25
CA GLY A 132 -26.86 -11.50 -20.03
C GLY A 132 -26.72 -12.40 -18.79
N TYR A 133 -25.50 -12.69 -18.35
CA TYR A 133 -25.26 -13.45 -17.11
C TYR A 133 -25.52 -12.63 -15.84
N VAL A 134 -25.29 -11.31 -15.88
CA VAL A 134 -25.60 -10.36 -14.79
C VAL A 134 -27.11 -10.24 -14.66
N ARG A 135 -27.81 -10.04 -15.78
CA ARG A 135 -29.29 -9.94 -15.80
C ARG A 135 -30.01 -11.20 -15.33
N LYS A 136 -29.41 -12.37 -15.52
CA LYS A 136 -29.98 -13.65 -15.05
C LYS A 136 -29.90 -13.81 -13.53
N ASN A 137 -29.02 -13.07 -12.84
CA ASN A 137 -28.81 -13.22 -11.41
C ASN A 137 -29.44 -12.03 -10.65
N PRO A 138 -30.49 -12.25 -9.83
CA PRO A 138 -31.18 -11.17 -9.12
C PRO A 138 -30.26 -10.44 -8.12
N GLU A 139 -29.33 -11.16 -7.48
CA GLU A 139 -28.36 -10.56 -6.55
C GLU A 139 -27.44 -9.58 -7.29
N TRP A 140 -27.05 -9.93 -8.51
CA TRP A 140 -26.18 -9.07 -9.32
C TRP A 140 -26.92 -7.84 -9.81
N LEU A 141 -28.21 -7.96 -10.18
CA LEU A 141 -29.04 -6.81 -10.52
C LEU A 141 -29.15 -5.84 -9.33
N GLN A 142 -29.44 -6.35 -8.13
CA GLN A 142 -29.47 -5.53 -6.91
C GLN A 142 -28.13 -4.84 -6.65
N ALA A 143 -27.02 -5.57 -6.78
CA ALA A 143 -25.69 -5.00 -6.65
C ALA A 143 -25.42 -3.88 -7.66
N THR A 144 -25.79 -4.05 -8.94
CA THR A 144 -25.62 -2.98 -9.95
C THR A 144 -26.50 -1.76 -9.67
N ALA A 145 -27.72 -1.95 -9.17
CA ALA A 145 -28.62 -0.87 -8.80
C ALA A 145 -28.06 -0.07 -7.61
N TRP A 146 -27.53 -0.76 -6.60
CA TRP A 146 -26.87 -0.14 -5.47
C TRP A 146 -25.61 0.63 -5.88
N MET A 147 -24.79 0.07 -6.79
CA MET A 147 -23.61 0.76 -7.34
C MET A 147 -23.99 2.07 -8.04
N ARG A 148 -25.06 2.06 -8.86
CA ARG A 148 -25.62 3.25 -9.50
C ARG A 148 -26.04 4.30 -8.48
N GLN A 149 -26.84 3.90 -7.49
CA GLN A 149 -27.31 4.80 -6.43
C GLN A 149 -26.15 5.42 -5.64
N ASN A 150 -25.16 4.61 -5.24
CA ASN A 150 -23.98 5.10 -4.54
C ASN A 150 -23.16 6.07 -5.36
N ARG A 151 -23.04 5.84 -6.66
CA ARG A 151 -22.33 6.74 -7.57
C ARG A 151 -23.03 8.09 -7.64
N GLU A 152 -24.36 8.10 -7.79
CA GLU A 152 -25.16 9.33 -7.78
C GLU A 152 -25.01 10.09 -6.46
N GLN A 153 -25.09 9.40 -5.33
CA GLN A 153 -24.87 9.99 -4.01
C GLN A 153 -23.45 10.58 -3.86
N ASN A 154 -22.43 9.84 -4.30
CA ASN A 154 -21.04 10.32 -4.27
C ASN A 154 -20.84 11.54 -5.18
N LEU A 155 -21.43 11.55 -6.37
CA LEU A 155 -21.38 12.69 -7.29
C LEU A 155 -22.08 13.91 -6.69
N HIS A 156 -23.27 13.74 -6.12
CA HIS A 156 -23.99 14.80 -5.42
C HIS A 156 -23.14 15.39 -4.30
N ARG A 157 -22.61 14.51 -3.43
CA ARG A 157 -21.74 14.90 -2.34
C ARG A 157 -20.48 15.62 -2.80
N ASN A 158 -19.83 15.14 -3.86
CA ASN A 158 -18.64 15.77 -4.41
C ASN A 158 -18.93 17.15 -4.99
N LYS A 159 -20.09 17.33 -5.64
CA LYS A 159 -20.55 18.64 -6.12
C LYS A 159 -20.77 19.60 -4.95
N GLU A 160 -21.45 19.15 -3.91
CA GLU A 160 -21.69 19.93 -2.68
C GLU A 160 -20.38 20.28 -1.96
N ALA A 161 -19.44 19.34 -1.88
CA ALA A 161 -18.13 19.60 -1.32
C ALA A 161 -17.34 20.62 -2.15
N ALA A 162 -17.47 20.58 -3.48
CA ALA A 162 -16.84 21.54 -4.37
C ALA A 162 -17.44 22.95 -4.23
N THR A 163 -18.77 23.08 -4.09
CA THR A 163 -19.43 24.38 -3.87
C THR A 163 -19.03 24.97 -2.52
N LEU A 164 -19.01 24.18 -1.45
CA LEU A 164 -18.56 24.61 -0.13
C LEU A 164 -17.08 24.99 -0.13
N ARG A 165 -16.23 24.21 -0.80
CA ARG A 165 -14.80 24.51 -0.95
C ARG A 165 -14.58 25.84 -1.69
N ALA A 166 -15.33 26.09 -2.75
CA ALA A 166 -15.28 27.37 -3.48
C ALA A 166 -15.75 28.56 -2.60
N ALA A 167 -16.71 28.32 -1.71
CA ALA A 167 -17.20 29.30 -0.73
C ALA A 167 -16.30 29.47 0.51
N GLY A 168 -15.21 28.68 0.64
CA GLY A 168 -14.34 28.68 1.83
C GLY A 168 -14.99 28.09 3.09
N LEU A 169 -16.10 27.35 2.94
CA LEU A 169 -16.84 26.74 4.04
C LEU A 169 -16.35 25.30 4.32
N PRO A 170 -16.49 24.81 5.57
CA PRO A 170 -16.10 23.44 5.92
C PRO A 170 -17.01 22.42 5.23
N TRP A 171 -16.40 21.48 4.50
CA TRP A 171 -17.09 20.45 3.71
C TRP A 171 -16.86 19.01 4.22
N GLU A 172 -16.04 18.85 5.26
CA GLU A 172 -15.64 17.53 5.77
C GLU A 172 -16.82 16.71 6.30
N HIS A 173 -17.86 17.37 6.81
CA HIS A 173 -19.07 16.73 7.36
C HIS A 173 -19.84 15.89 6.34
N LEU A 174 -19.71 16.21 5.05
CA LEU A 174 -20.32 15.45 3.97
C LEU A 174 -19.74 14.02 3.87
N PHE A 175 -18.47 13.86 4.24
CA PHE A 175 -17.76 12.59 4.25
C PHE A 175 -17.72 12.07 5.68
N SER A 176 -18.81 11.43 6.12
CA SER A 176 -18.85 10.74 7.41
C SER A 176 -17.59 9.87 7.57
N ARG A 177 -16.75 10.20 8.55
CA ARG A 177 -15.73 9.26 9.04
C ARG A 177 -16.50 8.18 9.77
N GLY A 178 -16.78 7.07 9.09
CA GLY A 178 -17.37 5.90 9.72
C GLY A 178 -16.50 5.45 10.88
N GLY A 179 -16.86 5.85 12.09
CA GLY A 179 -16.55 5.10 13.28
C GLY A 179 -17.68 4.10 13.45
N HIS A 180 -17.37 2.82 13.25
CA HIS A 180 -17.84 1.64 13.97
C HIS A 180 -17.31 0.39 13.26
#